data_AF-D4CYU5-F1
#
_entry.id   AF-D4CYU5-F1
#
_cell.length_a   1.000
_cell.length_b   1.000
_cell.length_c   1.000
_cell.angle_alpha   90.00
_cell.angle_beta   90.00
_cell.angle_gamma   90.00
#
_symmetry.space_group_name_H-M   'P 1'
#
loop_
_entity.id
_entity.type
_entity.pdbx_description
1 polymer ?
#
loop_
_entity_poly.entity_id
_entity_poly.type
_entity_poly.pdbx_seq_one_letter_code
_entity_poly.pdbx_strand_id
1 'polypeptide(L)'
;FKNYENFYSVREKGNITGLRFFKEDCCISWLGLKILVIIKNNDKYVQSCFLDKLLYCRLLKRVVNGKNKYYVQITFEGTPPKKHKVGGENEIGIDIGTSTIAIVSDNKVELKILAENIEINEKEKIRLQRKLDRQRRANNPNKYKKDGTINIENKEKWKKSKSYVKTKLKLSNLQRKIAEKREQSHNILANSILEIGTIVKVENMNFKALQRRSKKTEISEKTGKLKKKKRFGKSLSNRAPASLIEIINRKLEYIGKNIIKIDTFKVKASQLNHSTNEYEKKSLS
;
A
#
# COMPACT_ATOMS: atom_id res chain seq x y z
N PHE A 1 5.26 18.39 -21.33
CA PHE A 1 3.93 18.39 -20.68
C PHE A 1 3.36 16.96 -20.65
N LYS A 2 2.62 16.57 -19.60
CA LYS A 2 1.94 15.26 -19.54
C LYS A 2 0.57 15.36 -20.21
N ASN A 3 0.17 14.33 -20.96
CA ASN A 3 -1.19 14.24 -21.52
C ASN A 3 -2.25 14.34 -20.41
N TYR A 4 -3.42 14.90 -20.72
CA TYR A 4 -4.53 15.06 -19.76
C TYR A 4 -4.92 13.75 -19.03
N GLU A 5 -4.88 12.61 -19.73
CA GLU A 5 -5.12 11.28 -19.14
C GLU A 5 -4.04 10.87 -18.12
N ASN A 6 -2.83 11.41 -18.24
CA ASN A 6 -1.65 11.08 -17.44
C ASN A 6 -1.28 12.19 -16.43
N PHE A 7 -2.12 13.21 -16.28
CA PHE A 7 -1.98 14.21 -15.23
C PHE A 7 -2.47 13.65 -13.91
N TYR A 8 -1.57 13.50 -12.95
CA TYR A 8 -1.88 12.98 -11.60
C TYR A 8 -1.58 13.98 -10.50
N SER A 9 -0.59 14.85 -10.70
CA SER A 9 -0.29 15.92 -9.78
C SER A 9 0.55 17.01 -10.45
N VAL A 10 0.50 18.21 -9.86
CA VAL A 10 1.42 19.32 -10.12
C VAL A 10 1.81 19.95 -8.79
N ARG A 11 3.10 20.28 -8.64
CA ARG A 11 3.62 21.07 -7.53
C ARG A 11 4.71 21.98 -8.05
N GLU A 12 4.94 23.06 -7.33
CA GLU A 12 6.16 23.85 -7.44
C GLU A 12 7.18 23.45 -6.38
N LYS A 13 8.41 23.98 -6.48
CA LYS A 13 9.47 23.73 -5.49
C LYS A 13 9.17 24.35 -4.13
N GLY A 14 8.44 25.46 -4.11
CA GLY A 14 8.08 26.23 -2.93
C GLY A 14 6.71 26.89 -3.12
N ASN A 15 6.30 27.73 -2.16
CA ASN A 15 5.05 28.48 -2.22
C ASN A 15 5.23 29.95 -2.68
N ILE A 16 6.21 30.21 -3.55
CA ILE A 16 6.61 31.58 -3.93
C ILE A 16 6.09 31.96 -5.32
N THR A 17 6.19 31.03 -6.28
CA THR A 17 5.82 31.23 -7.69
C THR A 17 4.89 30.11 -8.17
N GLY A 18 4.18 30.34 -9.27
CA GLY A 18 3.34 29.33 -9.90
C GLY A 18 2.13 28.92 -9.06
N LEU A 19 2.06 27.63 -8.70
CA LEU A 19 1.02 27.07 -7.84
C LEU A 19 1.29 27.43 -6.37
N ARG A 20 0.45 28.30 -5.80
CA ARG A 20 0.60 28.80 -4.43
C ARG A 20 -0.67 28.59 -3.62
N PHE A 21 -0.51 28.38 -2.33
CA PHE A 21 -1.61 28.36 -1.36
C PHE A 21 -1.56 29.62 -0.49
N PHE A 22 -2.69 30.30 -0.38
CA PHE A 22 -2.89 31.48 0.45
C PHE A 22 -3.74 31.08 1.66
N LYS A 23 -3.14 31.15 2.85
CA LYS A 23 -3.76 30.70 4.10
C LYS A 23 -4.93 31.59 4.51
N GLU A 24 -4.76 32.90 4.42
CA GLU A 24 -5.79 33.91 4.77
C GLU A 24 -7.07 33.72 3.95
N ASP A 25 -6.91 33.54 2.64
CA ASP A 25 -8.02 33.33 1.70
C ASP A 25 -8.49 31.88 1.59
N CYS A 26 -7.82 30.95 2.27
CA CYS A 26 -8.01 29.50 2.13
C CYS A 26 -8.13 29.05 0.67
N CYS A 27 -7.24 29.52 -0.21
CA CYS A 27 -7.32 29.25 -1.65
C CYS A 27 -5.96 28.88 -2.25
N ILE A 28 -6.00 28.24 -3.42
CA ILE A 28 -4.83 28.15 -4.30
C ILE A 28 -4.93 29.14 -5.44
N SER A 29 -3.80 29.73 -5.83
CA SER A 29 -3.65 30.46 -7.08
C SER A 29 -2.78 29.66 -8.04
N TRP A 30 -3.21 29.56 -9.30
CA TRP A 30 -2.41 28.96 -10.35
C TRP A 30 -2.75 29.57 -11.71
N LEU A 31 -1.78 30.21 -12.36
CA LEU A 31 -1.96 30.86 -13.69
C LEU A 31 -3.18 31.81 -13.74
N GLY A 32 -3.34 32.64 -12.71
CA GLY A 32 -4.48 33.57 -12.58
C GLY A 32 -5.78 32.95 -12.07
N LEU A 33 -5.89 31.62 -12.00
CA LEU A 33 -7.05 30.96 -11.40
C LEU A 33 -6.94 30.94 -9.88
N LYS A 34 -7.92 31.50 -9.19
CA LYS A 34 -8.10 31.39 -7.73
C LYS A 34 -9.14 30.31 -7.44
N ILE A 35 -8.75 29.26 -6.72
CA ILE A 35 -9.61 28.11 -6.42
C ILE A 35 -9.68 27.95 -4.90
N LEU A 36 -10.88 28.03 -4.34
CA LEU A 36 -11.10 27.84 -2.91
C LEU A 36 -10.76 26.41 -2.48
N VAL A 37 -10.09 26.29 -1.34
CA VAL A 37 -9.73 25.03 -0.71
C VAL A 37 -10.65 24.81 0.48
N ILE A 38 -11.35 23.68 0.48
CA ILE A 38 -12.23 23.29 1.57
C ILE A 38 -11.39 22.77 2.72
N ILE A 39 -11.30 23.54 3.81
CA ILE A 39 -10.64 23.17 5.05
C ILE A 39 -11.72 23.01 6.13
N LYS A 40 -11.61 21.94 6.93
CA LYS A 40 -12.53 21.69 8.04
C LYS A 40 -12.05 22.43 9.29
N ASN A 41 -12.78 23.46 9.71
CA ASN A 41 -12.40 24.28 10.87
C ASN A 41 -12.48 23.51 12.20
N ASN A 42 -13.31 22.47 12.28
CA ASN A 42 -13.44 21.64 13.48
C ASN A 42 -12.38 20.52 13.60
N ASP A 43 -11.53 20.31 12.59
CA ASP A 43 -10.48 19.30 12.64
C ASP A 43 -9.23 19.86 13.33
N LYS A 44 -9.15 19.68 14.66
CA LYS A 44 -8.05 20.19 15.50
C LYS A 44 -6.66 19.78 14.99
N TYR A 45 -6.52 18.57 14.44
CA TYR A 45 -5.25 18.09 13.89
C TYR A 45 -4.85 18.88 12.64
N VAL A 46 -5.81 19.13 11.74
CA VAL A 46 -5.55 19.94 10.55
C VAL A 46 -5.19 21.38 10.95
N GLN A 47 -5.91 21.95 11.92
CA GLN A 47 -5.65 23.30 12.41
C GLN A 47 -4.26 23.42 13.04
N SER A 48 -3.80 22.43 13.80
CA SER A 48 -2.46 22.47 14.38
C SER A 48 -1.35 22.42 13.32
N CYS A 49 -1.54 21.70 12.21
CA CYS A 49 -0.57 21.72 11.10
C CYS A 49 -0.39 23.12 10.49
N PHE A 50 -1.42 23.97 10.53
CA PHE A 50 -1.34 25.33 9.99
C PHE A 50 -0.55 26.30 10.87
N LEU A 51 -0.14 25.88 12.08
CA LEU A 51 0.77 26.65 12.93
C LEU A 51 2.22 26.58 12.41
N ASP A 52 2.56 25.49 11.72
CA ASP A 52 3.87 25.29 11.13
C ASP A 52 4.06 26.09 9.84
N LYS A 53 5.32 26.33 9.48
CA LYS A 53 5.68 27.06 8.26
C LYS A 53 5.25 26.27 7.03
N LEU A 54 4.49 26.89 6.14
CA LEU A 54 4.11 26.30 4.86
C LEU A 54 5.31 26.30 3.90
N LEU A 55 5.67 25.12 3.38
CA LEU A 55 6.75 24.97 2.41
C LEU A 55 6.25 25.07 0.96
N TYR A 56 5.28 24.23 0.60
CA TYR A 56 4.68 24.21 -0.72
C TYR A 56 3.32 23.52 -0.72
N CYS A 57 2.55 23.71 -1.80
CA CYS A 57 1.36 22.93 -2.06
C CYS A 57 1.47 22.14 -3.38
N ARG A 58 0.67 21.08 -3.48
CA ARG A 58 0.58 20.18 -4.63
C ARG A 58 -0.89 19.95 -4.95
N LEU A 59 -1.29 20.23 -6.19
CA LEU A 59 -2.59 19.82 -6.70
C LEU A 59 -2.52 18.36 -7.15
N LEU A 60 -3.41 17.53 -6.63
CA LEU A 60 -3.53 16.10 -6.88
C LEU A 60 -4.83 15.81 -7.64
N LYS A 61 -4.75 15.05 -8.72
CA LYS A 61 -5.92 14.49 -9.41
C LYS A 61 -6.07 13.02 -9.05
N ARG A 62 -7.24 12.64 -8.52
CA ARG A 62 -7.61 11.25 -8.23
C ARG A 62 -8.91 10.90 -8.95
N VAL A 63 -9.03 9.65 -9.41
CA VAL A 63 -10.28 9.15 -9.99
C VAL A 63 -11.05 8.41 -8.91
N VAL A 64 -12.19 8.96 -8.49
CA VAL A 64 -13.04 8.41 -7.43
C VAL A 64 -14.42 8.16 -8.01
N ASN A 65 -14.90 6.91 -7.95
CA ASN A 65 -16.19 6.51 -8.52
C ASN A 65 -16.34 6.92 -10.00
N GLY A 66 -15.25 6.83 -10.77
CA GLY A 66 -15.23 7.18 -12.19
C GLY A 66 -15.20 8.68 -12.50
N LYS A 67 -15.18 9.55 -11.48
CA LYS A 67 -15.08 11.01 -11.64
C LYS A 67 -13.71 11.50 -11.21
N ASN A 68 -13.20 12.52 -11.89
CA ASN A 68 -11.99 13.22 -11.45
C ASN A 68 -12.33 14.03 -10.20
N LYS A 69 -11.54 13.87 -9.16
CA LYS A 69 -11.55 14.68 -7.95
C LYS A 69 -10.18 15.31 -7.76
N TYR A 70 -10.17 16.58 -7.42
CA TYR A 70 -8.96 17.34 -7.17
C TYR A 70 -8.80 17.57 -5.68
N TYR A 71 -7.57 17.43 -5.19
CA TYR A 71 -7.20 17.62 -3.80
C TYR A 71 -5.97 18.53 -3.75
N VAL A 72 -5.90 19.40 -2.76
CA VAL A 72 -4.69 20.15 -2.46
C VAL A 72 -3.97 19.43 -1.32
N GLN A 73 -2.73 19.02 -1.57
CA GLN A 73 -1.82 18.53 -0.55
C GLN A 73 -0.90 19.69 -0.16
N ILE A 74 -0.95 20.09 1.11
CA ILE A 74 -0.08 21.13 1.67
C ILE A 74 1.03 20.44 2.46
N THR A 75 2.26 20.90 2.29
CA THR A 75 3.42 20.43 3.04
C THR A 75 3.92 21.55 3.94
N PHE A 76 4.03 21.23 5.23
CA PHE A 76 4.57 22.11 6.26
C PHE A 76 5.98 21.64 6.65
N GLU A 77 6.74 22.55 7.24
CA GLU A 77 8.02 22.28 7.88
C GLU A 77 7.83 21.54 9.22
N GLY A 78 8.81 20.74 9.64
CA GLY A 78 8.80 20.07 10.94
C GLY A 78 8.16 18.68 10.95
N THR A 79 7.79 18.23 12.15
CA THR A 79 7.17 16.91 12.40
C THR A 79 5.65 17.05 12.53
N PRO A 80 4.87 16.05 12.04
CA PRO A 80 3.42 16.13 12.13
C PRO A 80 2.91 16.19 13.58
N PRO A 81 1.84 16.96 13.86
CA PRO A 81 1.23 17.02 15.18
C PRO A 81 0.85 15.64 15.72
N LYS A 82 0.95 15.44 17.03
CA LYS A 82 0.62 14.15 17.65
C LYS A 82 -0.90 13.94 17.70
N LYS A 83 -1.43 13.06 16.83
CA LYS A 83 -2.86 12.68 16.81
C LYS A 83 -3.22 11.53 17.75
N HIS A 84 -2.29 10.60 17.96
CA HIS A 84 -2.51 9.37 18.72
C HIS A 84 -1.51 9.27 19.86
N LYS A 85 -1.89 8.56 20.92
CA LYS A 85 -0.97 8.20 21.98
C LYS A 85 0.15 7.33 21.41
N VAL A 86 1.33 7.52 21.97
CA VAL A 86 2.53 6.74 21.68
C VAL A 86 3.06 6.34 23.04
N GLY A 87 3.32 5.05 23.23
CA GLY A 87 3.77 4.48 24.49
C GLY A 87 5.21 4.86 24.83
N GLY A 88 5.71 4.29 25.92
CA GLY A 88 7.08 4.48 26.38
C GLY A 88 8.10 3.67 25.59
N GLU A 89 9.23 3.39 26.24
CA GLU A 89 10.35 2.64 25.65
C GLU A 89 10.20 1.12 25.78
N ASN A 90 8.97 0.60 25.83
CA ASN A 90 8.74 -0.83 25.86
C ASN A 90 9.17 -1.48 24.55
N GLU A 91 9.72 -2.68 24.66
CA GLU A 91 10.11 -3.50 23.51
C GLU A 91 8.91 -4.24 22.92
N ILE A 92 8.87 -4.31 21.59
CA ILE A 92 7.86 -5.04 20.85
C ILE A 92 8.55 -5.92 19.82
N GLY A 93 8.37 -7.23 19.94
CA GLY A 93 8.70 -8.22 18.93
C GLY A 93 7.56 -8.37 17.92
N ILE A 94 7.88 -8.29 16.64
CA ILE A 94 6.95 -8.52 15.54
C ILE A 94 7.46 -9.64 14.66
N ASP A 95 6.68 -10.72 14.55
CA ASP A 95 6.80 -11.72 13.49
C ASP A 95 5.68 -11.50 12.48
N ILE A 96 6.04 -11.17 11.24
CA ILE A 96 5.10 -10.82 10.18
C ILE A 96 5.20 -11.82 9.03
N GLY A 97 4.12 -12.55 8.82
CA GLY A 97 3.95 -13.46 7.69
C GLY A 97 3.38 -12.80 6.44
N THR A 98 2.99 -13.62 5.46
CA THR A 98 2.35 -13.12 4.23
C THR A 98 0.93 -12.58 4.44
N SER A 99 0.27 -13.01 5.52
CA SER A 99 -1.15 -12.71 5.81
C SER A 99 -1.45 -12.42 7.27
N THR A 100 -0.55 -12.76 8.18
CA THR A 100 -0.73 -12.68 9.63
C THR A 100 0.44 -11.92 10.25
N ILE A 101 0.22 -11.42 11.46
CA ILE A 101 1.23 -10.78 12.28
C ILE A 101 1.07 -11.26 13.72
N ALA A 102 2.16 -11.71 14.32
CA ALA A 102 2.28 -11.92 15.75
C ALA A 102 2.98 -10.70 16.35
N ILE A 103 2.45 -10.20 17.47
CA ILE A 103 2.95 -9.04 18.20
C ILE A 103 3.14 -9.50 19.64
N VAL A 104 4.36 -9.32 20.16
CA VAL A 104 4.73 -9.74 21.51
C VAL A 104 5.43 -8.59 22.22
N SER A 105 5.09 -8.40 23.49
CA SER A 105 5.72 -7.49 24.45
C SER A 105 5.51 -8.08 25.85
N ASP A 106 6.18 -7.54 26.86
CA ASP A 106 6.14 -8.08 28.23
C ASP A 106 4.72 -8.26 28.80
N ASN A 107 3.80 -7.38 28.41
CA ASN A 107 2.43 -7.38 28.93
C ASN A 107 1.36 -7.76 27.89
N LYS A 108 1.76 -8.11 26.66
CA LYS A 108 0.79 -8.32 25.58
C LYS A 108 1.29 -9.25 24.48
N VAL A 109 0.42 -10.20 24.12
CA VAL A 109 0.61 -11.14 23.01
C VAL A 109 -0.63 -11.10 22.11
N GLU A 110 -0.45 -10.87 20.81
CA GLU A 110 -1.54 -10.87 19.83
C GLU A 110 -1.15 -11.62 18.56
N LEU A 111 -2.06 -12.41 18.01
CA LEU A 111 -1.98 -12.95 16.66
C LEU A 111 -3.14 -12.41 15.83
N LYS A 112 -2.84 -11.64 14.79
CA LYS A 112 -3.85 -10.96 13.97
C LYS A 112 -3.72 -11.32 12.49
N ILE A 113 -4.86 -11.37 11.81
CA ILE A 113 -4.89 -11.41 10.35
C ILE A 113 -4.74 -9.97 9.82
N LEU A 114 -3.77 -9.76 8.93
CA LEU A 114 -3.51 -8.45 8.35
C LEU A 114 -4.67 -7.98 7.50
N ALA A 115 -5.20 -6.80 7.79
CA ALA A 115 -6.31 -6.21 7.07
C ALA A 115 -7.49 -7.18 6.86
N GLU A 116 -7.89 -7.83 7.94
CA GLU A 116 -8.97 -8.82 7.98
C GLU A 116 -10.29 -8.29 7.41
N ASN A 117 -10.65 -7.06 7.79
CA ASN A 117 -11.93 -6.42 7.44
C ASN A 117 -12.01 -5.92 5.99
N ILE A 118 -11.05 -6.28 5.13
CA ILE A 118 -11.17 -6.00 3.70
C ILE A 118 -12.03 -7.09 3.05
N GLU A 119 -13.30 -6.78 2.86
CA GLU A 119 -14.16 -7.53 1.95
C GLU A 119 -13.68 -7.36 0.50
N ILE A 120 -12.94 -8.35 -0.01
CA ILE A 120 -12.48 -8.37 -1.40
C ILE A 120 -13.45 -9.22 -2.21
N ASN A 121 -14.26 -8.58 -3.06
CA ASN A 121 -15.06 -9.28 -4.06
C ASN A 121 -14.16 -9.78 -5.22
N GLU A 122 -13.42 -10.86 -4.95
CA GLU A 122 -12.49 -11.49 -5.91
C GLU A 122 -13.22 -11.99 -7.17
N LYS A 123 -14.44 -12.51 -7.03
CA LYS A 123 -15.26 -12.98 -8.16
C LYS A 123 -15.51 -11.83 -9.14
N GLU A 124 -15.94 -10.67 -8.64
CA GLU A 124 -16.17 -9.49 -9.47
C GLU A 124 -14.88 -8.96 -10.10
N LYS A 125 -13.78 -8.90 -9.32
CA LYS A 125 -12.46 -8.49 -9.82
C LYS A 125 -12.02 -9.35 -11.00
N ILE A 126 -12.11 -10.67 -10.88
CA ILE A 126 -11.76 -11.62 -11.95
C ILE A 126 -12.69 -11.44 -13.15
N ARG A 127 -14.00 -11.30 -12.92
CA ARG A 127 -14.99 -11.08 -13.99
C ARG A 127 -14.66 -9.83 -14.80
N LEU A 128 -14.35 -8.72 -14.13
CA LEU A 128 -13.99 -7.46 -14.79
C LEU A 128 -12.66 -7.54 -15.53
N GLN A 129 -11.65 -8.20 -14.95
CA GLN A 129 -10.35 -8.42 -15.62
C GLN A 129 -10.50 -9.24 -16.91
N ARG A 130 -11.26 -10.34 -16.86
CA ARG A 130 -11.55 -11.17 -18.04
C ARG A 130 -12.36 -10.40 -19.09
N LYS A 131 -13.35 -9.60 -18.66
CA LYS A 131 -14.14 -8.74 -19.55
C LYS A 131 -13.24 -7.71 -20.26
N LEU A 132 -12.32 -7.07 -19.53
CA LEU A 132 -11.35 -6.14 -20.11
C LEU A 132 -10.44 -6.80 -21.13
N ASP A 133 -9.94 -8.00 -20.85
CA ASP A 133 -9.08 -8.73 -21.79
C ASP A 133 -9.81 -9.03 -23.10
N ARG A 134 -11.04 -9.57 -23.02
CA ARG A 134 -11.87 -9.84 -24.20
C ARG A 134 -12.18 -8.57 -25.01
N GLN A 135 -12.58 -7.49 -24.34
CA GLN A 135 -12.85 -6.21 -25.00
C GLN A 135 -11.60 -5.63 -25.66
N ARG A 136 -10.44 -5.72 -25.02
CA ARG A 136 -9.16 -5.28 -25.58
C ARG A 136 -8.81 -6.04 -26.85
N ARG A 137 -8.95 -7.38 -26.83
CA ARG A 137 -8.70 -8.26 -27.98
C ARG A 137 -9.66 -7.97 -29.13
N ALA A 138 -10.96 -7.89 -28.86
CA ALA A 138 -11.98 -7.59 -29.87
C ALA A 138 -11.79 -6.21 -30.52
N ASN A 139 -11.42 -5.18 -29.74
CA ASN A 139 -11.18 -3.84 -30.27
C ASN A 139 -9.86 -3.72 -31.05
N ASN A 140 -8.93 -4.67 -30.90
CA ASN A 140 -7.57 -4.60 -31.43
C ASN A 140 -7.08 -5.96 -31.95
N PRO A 141 -7.78 -6.61 -32.89
CA PRO A 141 -7.40 -7.96 -33.36
C PRO A 141 -6.00 -7.97 -33.99
N ASN A 142 -5.63 -6.91 -34.71
CA ASN A 142 -4.32 -6.72 -35.34
C ASN A 142 -3.14 -6.60 -34.35
N LYS A 143 -3.40 -6.51 -33.04
CA LYS A 143 -2.40 -6.47 -31.97
C LYS A 143 -2.01 -7.84 -31.44
N TYR A 144 -2.57 -8.91 -31.97
CA TYR A 144 -2.33 -10.27 -31.48
C TYR A 144 -1.86 -11.18 -32.62
N LYS A 145 -0.93 -12.09 -32.30
CA LYS A 145 -0.51 -13.17 -33.19
C LYS A 145 -1.57 -14.29 -33.20
N LYS A 146 -1.47 -15.23 -34.15
CA LYS A 146 -2.36 -16.40 -34.24
C LYS A 146 -2.37 -17.25 -32.96
N ASP A 147 -1.24 -17.32 -32.25
CA ASP A 147 -1.09 -18.01 -30.96
C ASP A 147 -1.70 -17.25 -29.76
N GLY A 148 -2.28 -16.07 -29.99
CA GLY A 148 -2.92 -15.24 -28.96
C GLY A 148 -1.96 -14.36 -28.14
N THR A 149 -0.65 -14.39 -28.43
CA THR A 149 0.34 -13.49 -27.83
C THR A 149 0.27 -12.08 -28.42
N ILE A 150 0.80 -11.09 -27.71
CA ILE A 150 0.82 -9.70 -28.20
C ILE A 150 1.83 -9.60 -29.34
N ASN A 151 1.41 -9.05 -30.47
CA ASN A 151 2.31 -8.68 -31.55
C ASN A 151 3.08 -7.40 -31.18
N ILE A 152 4.36 -7.53 -30.83
CA ILE A 152 5.23 -6.44 -30.37
C ILE A 152 5.68 -5.53 -31.54
N GLU A 153 5.67 -6.04 -32.77
CA GLU A 153 6.06 -5.30 -33.97
C GLU A 153 5.03 -4.22 -34.30
N ASN A 154 3.74 -4.49 -34.05
CA ASN A 154 2.68 -3.52 -34.28
C ASN A 154 2.72 -2.38 -33.22
N LYS A 155 3.12 -1.18 -33.63
CA LYS A 155 3.26 0.03 -32.77
C LYS A 155 2.04 0.95 -32.72
N GLU A 156 0.95 0.65 -33.41
CA GLU A 156 -0.28 1.46 -33.38
C GLU A 156 -0.81 1.70 -31.95
N LYS A 157 -1.61 2.75 -31.76
CA LYS A 157 -2.25 3.01 -30.46
C LYS A 157 -3.36 1.99 -30.20
N TRP A 158 -3.45 1.51 -28.95
CA TRP A 158 -4.55 0.65 -28.51
C TRP A 158 -5.89 1.39 -28.59
N LYS A 159 -6.81 0.89 -29.43
CA LYS A 159 -8.19 1.34 -29.53
C LYS A 159 -8.95 0.95 -28.26
N LYS A 160 -9.55 1.93 -27.60
CA LYS A 160 -10.33 1.75 -26.36
C LYS A 160 -11.77 2.19 -26.61
N SER A 161 -12.70 1.22 -26.70
CA SER A 161 -14.13 1.54 -26.80
C SER A 161 -14.66 2.18 -25.50
N LYS A 162 -15.76 2.93 -25.59
CA LYS A 162 -16.44 3.53 -24.42
C LYS A 162 -16.76 2.47 -23.35
N SER A 163 -17.19 1.27 -23.77
CA SER A 163 -17.49 0.14 -22.89
C SER A 163 -16.23 -0.43 -22.19
N TYR A 164 -15.10 -0.47 -22.90
CA TYR A 164 -13.81 -0.85 -22.31
C TYR A 164 -13.40 0.14 -21.22
N VAL A 165 -13.50 1.45 -21.49
CA VAL A 165 -13.18 2.51 -20.52
C VAL A 165 -14.08 2.39 -19.27
N LYS A 166 -15.39 2.20 -19.43
CA LYS A 166 -16.34 2.01 -18.31
C LYS A 166 -15.97 0.80 -17.45
N THR A 167 -15.63 -0.32 -18.08
CA THR A 167 -15.20 -1.54 -17.36
C THR A 167 -13.88 -1.31 -16.61
N LYS A 168 -12.93 -0.58 -17.21
CA LYS A 168 -11.64 -0.25 -16.61
C LYS A 168 -11.82 0.64 -15.39
N LEU A 169 -12.68 1.66 -15.48
CA LEU A 169 -13.01 2.54 -14.35
C LEU A 169 -13.68 1.76 -13.20
N LYS A 170 -14.56 0.81 -13.51
CA LYS A 170 -15.19 -0.05 -12.49
C LYS A 170 -14.14 -0.90 -11.75
N LEU A 171 -13.24 -1.55 -12.48
CA LEU A 171 -12.15 -2.33 -11.89
C LEU A 171 -11.20 -1.45 -11.05
N SER A 172 -10.81 -0.29 -11.57
CA SER A 172 -9.94 0.66 -10.88
C SER A 172 -10.57 1.16 -9.59
N ASN A 173 -11.88 1.49 -9.58
CA ASN A 173 -12.57 1.92 -8.37
C ASN A 173 -12.68 0.81 -7.32
N LEU A 174 -12.89 -0.44 -7.74
CA LEU A 174 -12.86 -1.60 -6.84
C LEU A 174 -11.49 -1.75 -6.18
N GLN A 175 -10.42 -1.68 -6.96
CA GLN A 175 -9.05 -1.78 -6.46
C GLN A 175 -8.67 -0.60 -5.54
N ARG A 176 -9.12 0.61 -5.86
CA ARG A 176 -8.94 1.81 -5.03
C ARG A 176 -9.55 1.61 -3.63
N LYS A 177 -10.82 1.18 -3.56
CA LYS A 177 -11.51 0.91 -2.28
C LYS A 177 -10.75 -0.11 -1.42
N ILE A 178 -10.24 -1.18 -2.05
CA ILE A 178 -9.44 -2.21 -1.37
C ILE A 178 -8.15 -1.60 -0.80
N ALA A 179 -7.44 -0.79 -1.60
CA ALA A 179 -6.21 -0.14 -1.17
C ALA A 179 -6.44 0.83 0.01
N GLU A 180 -7.48 1.65 -0.06
CA GLU A 180 -7.84 2.60 1.01
C GLU A 180 -8.22 1.88 2.31
N LYS A 181 -9.09 0.85 2.24
CA LYS A 181 -9.45 0.05 3.43
C LYS A 181 -8.22 -0.61 4.06
N ARG A 182 -7.29 -1.09 3.23
CA ARG A 182 -6.03 -1.69 3.70
C ARG A 182 -5.14 -0.68 4.40
N GLU A 183 -4.92 0.47 3.77
CA GLU A 183 -4.12 1.54 4.35
C GLU A 183 -4.71 2.00 5.69
N GLN A 184 -6.03 2.14 5.78
CA GLN A 184 -6.71 2.44 7.04
C GLN A 184 -6.47 1.37 8.10
N SER A 185 -6.67 0.09 7.75
CA SER A 185 -6.44 -1.03 8.68
C SER A 185 -5.00 -1.05 9.20
N HIS A 186 -4.02 -0.81 8.32
CA HIS A 186 -2.62 -0.82 8.70
C HIS A 186 -2.24 0.38 9.56
N ASN A 187 -2.81 1.56 9.31
CA ASN A 187 -2.60 2.72 10.18
C ASN A 187 -3.19 2.50 11.58
N ILE A 188 -4.38 1.88 11.67
CA ILE A 188 -5.00 1.53 12.97
C ILE A 188 -4.10 0.56 13.72
N LEU A 189 -3.65 -0.51 13.05
CA LEU A 189 -2.78 -1.51 13.67
C LEU A 189 -1.43 -0.89 14.10
N ALA A 190 -0.81 -0.08 13.25
CA ALA A 190 0.43 0.62 13.58
C ALA A 190 0.26 1.55 14.79
N ASN A 191 -0.86 2.26 14.91
CA ASN A 191 -1.16 3.06 16.10
C ASN A 191 -1.25 2.18 17.35
N SER A 192 -1.97 1.04 17.28
CA SER A 192 -2.08 0.13 18.43
C SER A 192 -0.75 -0.50 18.85
N ILE A 193 0.15 -0.77 17.89
CA ILE A 193 1.51 -1.24 18.16
C ILE A 193 2.30 -0.15 18.88
N LEU A 194 2.30 1.08 18.35
CA LEU A 194 3.07 2.18 18.92
C LEU A 194 2.51 2.72 20.23
N GLU A 195 1.27 2.39 20.57
CA GLU A 195 0.70 2.63 21.89
C GLU A 195 1.27 1.69 22.95
N ILE A 196 1.66 0.45 22.57
CA ILE A 196 2.32 -0.51 23.47
C ILE A 196 3.74 -0.05 23.80
N GLY A 197 4.49 0.44 22.81
CA GLY A 197 5.93 0.70 22.93
C GLY A 197 6.55 1.25 21.65
N THR A 198 7.78 1.75 21.78
CA THR A 198 8.50 2.45 20.70
C THR A 198 9.76 1.74 20.23
N ILE A 199 10.21 0.68 20.92
CA ILE A 199 11.34 -0.14 20.50
C ILE A 199 10.80 -1.34 19.71
N VAL A 200 10.59 -1.15 18.41
CA VAL A 200 9.98 -2.16 17.54
C VAL A 200 11.06 -2.99 16.85
N LYS A 201 11.08 -4.29 17.14
CA LYS A 201 11.97 -5.29 16.56
C LYS A 201 11.21 -6.19 15.58
N VAL A 202 11.67 -6.26 14.34
CA VAL A 202 11.02 -7.04 13.25
C VAL A 202 12.06 -7.90 12.55
N GLU A 203 11.71 -9.15 12.23
CA GLU A 203 12.55 -9.99 11.39
C GLU A 203 12.69 -9.46 9.96
N ASN A 204 13.90 -9.54 9.40
CA ASN A 204 14.13 -9.11 8.03
C ASN A 204 13.57 -10.13 7.00
N MET A 205 12.32 -9.93 6.57
CA MET A 205 11.67 -10.81 5.59
C MET A 205 11.71 -10.27 4.15
N ASN A 206 12.05 -11.13 3.20
CA ASN A 206 12.06 -10.79 1.77
C ASN A 206 10.70 -11.05 1.10
N PHE A 207 9.77 -10.09 1.23
CA PHE A 207 8.44 -10.16 0.60
C PHE A 207 8.50 -10.29 -0.93
N LYS A 208 9.53 -9.73 -1.60
CA LYS A 208 9.72 -9.82 -3.05
C LYS A 208 10.03 -11.26 -3.48
N ALA A 209 10.83 -11.98 -2.70
CA ALA A 209 11.08 -13.39 -2.93
C ALA A 209 9.80 -14.22 -2.74
N LEU A 210 9.03 -13.96 -1.69
CA LEU A 210 7.76 -14.65 -1.41
C LEU A 210 6.69 -14.42 -2.50
N GLN A 211 6.75 -13.28 -3.20
CA GLN A 211 5.84 -13.00 -4.30
C GLN A 211 6.03 -13.98 -5.48
N ARG A 212 7.24 -14.52 -5.67
CA ARG A 212 7.55 -15.41 -6.79
C ARG A 212 6.86 -16.76 -6.59
N ARG A 213 6.34 -17.30 -7.70
CA ARG A 213 5.83 -18.68 -7.74
C ARG A 213 7.02 -19.64 -7.61
N SER A 214 6.88 -20.69 -6.80
CA SER A 214 7.90 -21.75 -6.75
C SER A 214 8.11 -22.36 -8.14
N LYS A 215 9.37 -22.63 -8.51
CA LYS A 215 9.73 -23.35 -9.74
C LYS A 215 9.61 -24.86 -9.56
N LYS A 216 9.82 -25.35 -8.33
CA LYS A 216 9.76 -26.77 -7.97
C LYS A 216 8.39 -27.35 -8.29
N THR A 217 8.40 -28.51 -8.94
CA THR A 217 7.20 -29.32 -9.17
C THR A 217 7.34 -30.51 -8.24
N GLU A 218 6.36 -30.72 -7.38
CA GLU A 218 6.34 -31.84 -6.43
C GLU A 218 5.15 -32.73 -6.75
N ILE A 219 5.30 -34.02 -6.49
CA ILE A 219 4.22 -35.00 -6.55
C ILE A 219 3.78 -35.28 -5.11
N SER A 220 2.48 -35.42 -4.90
CA SER A 220 1.94 -35.81 -3.61
C SER A 220 2.08 -37.31 -3.44
N GLU A 221 2.86 -37.75 -2.45
CA GLU A 221 3.01 -39.16 -2.08
C GLU A 221 1.65 -39.84 -1.81
N LYS A 222 0.73 -39.13 -1.15
CA LYS A 222 -0.63 -39.64 -0.88
C LYS A 222 -1.54 -39.81 -2.10
N THR A 223 -1.36 -39.02 -3.16
CA THR A 223 -2.36 -38.95 -4.26
C THR A 223 -1.78 -39.21 -5.64
N GLY A 224 -0.46 -39.31 -5.78
CA GLY A 224 0.25 -39.42 -7.06
C GLY A 224 0.14 -38.17 -7.95
N LYS A 225 -0.59 -37.12 -7.54
CA LYS A 225 -0.86 -35.93 -8.35
C LYS A 225 0.17 -34.82 -8.11
N LEU A 226 0.40 -33.99 -9.13
CA LEU A 226 1.23 -32.79 -9.01
C LEU A 226 0.66 -31.84 -7.95
N LYS A 227 1.46 -31.52 -6.94
CA LYS A 227 1.12 -30.49 -5.93
C LYS A 227 1.04 -29.13 -6.60
N LYS A 228 0.12 -28.30 -6.11
CA LYS A 228 0.04 -26.89 -6.50
C LYS A 228 1.31 -26.18 -6.04
N LYS A 229 2.05 -25.58 -6.98
CA LYS A 229 3.25 -24.77 -6.65
C LYS A 229 2.88 -23.65 -5.67
N LYS A 230 3.70 -23.45 -4.64
CA LYS A 230 3.56 -22.37 -3.66
C LYS A 230 3.50 -21.01 -4.38
N ARG A 231 2.55 -20.15 -3.99
CA ARG A 231 2.29 -18.83 -4.58
C ARG A 231 1.68 -17.86 -3.56
N PHE A 232 2.46 -16.90 -3.06
CA PHE A 232 1.97 -15.92 -2.08
C PHE A 232 1.59 -14.57 -2.69
N GLY A 233 1.79 -14.37 -4.00
CA GLY A 233 1.52 -13.09 -4.66
C GLY A 233 0.10 -12.55 -4.48
N LYS A 234 -0.91 -13.43 -4.42
CA LYS A 234 -2.30 -13.02 -4.13
C LYS A 234 -2.44 -12.54 -2.67
N SER A 235 -1.94 -13.31 -1.72
CA SER A 235 -1.97 -12.96 -0.30
C SER A 235 -1.23 -11.64 -0.04
N LEU A 236 -0.01 -11.50 -0.56
CA LEU A 236 0.77 -10.26 -0.46
C LEU A 236 0.06 -9.08 -1.11
N SER A 237 -0.57 -9.26 -2.27
CA SER A 237 -1.35 -8.20 -2.92
C SER A 237 -2.58 -7.77 -2.13
N ASN A 238 -3.18 -8.67 -1.36
CA ASN A 238 -4.39 -8.39 -0.59
C ASN A 238 -4.07 -7.85 0.81
N ARG A 239 -3.08 -8.45 1.48
CA ARG A 239 -2.72 -8.21 2.89
C ARG A 239 -1.62 -7.15 3.06
N ALA A 240 -0.75 -6.98 2.07
CA ALA A 240 0.35 -6.01 2.02
C ALA A 240 1.14 -5.84 3.34
N PRO A 241 1.72 -6.91 3.91
CA PRO A 241 2.50 -6.84 5.15
C PRO A 241 3.65 -5.81 5.12
N ALA A 242 4.38 -5.72 4.00
CA ALA A 242 5.46 -4.73 3.85
C ALA A 242 4.99 -3.27 4.07
N SER A 243 3.75 -2.96 3.67
CA SER A 243 3.18 -1.63 3.86
C SER A 243 2.91 -1.31 5.33
N LEU A 244 2.59 -2.31 6.16
CA LEU A 244 2.44 -2.10 7.60
C LEU A 244 3.79 -1.73 8.22
N ILE A 245 4.86 -2.45 7.87
CA ILE A 245 6.22 -2.18 8.34
C ILE A 245 6.67 -0.77 7.95
N GLU A 246 6.41 -0.34 6.71
CA GLU A 246 6.70 1.02 6.24
C GLU A 246 5.92 2.08 7.04
N ILE A 247 4.64 1.84 7.33
CA ILE A 247 3.81 2.75 8.13
C ILE A 247 4.33 2.87 9.56
N ILE A 248 4.73 1.75 10.18
CA ILE A 248 5.32 1.74 11.53
C ILE A 248 6.64 2.52 11.52
N ASN A 249 7.55 2.26 10.56
CA ASN A 249 8.83 2.95 10.48
C ASN A 249 8.66 4.46 10.33
N ARG A 250 7.81 4.90 9.39
CA ARG A 250 7.50 6.31 9.19
C ARG A 250 6.97 6.99 10.46
N LYS A 251 6.15 6.28 11.25
CA LYS A 251 5.61 6.83 12.49
C LYS A 251 6.67 6.90 13.60
N LEU A 252 7.60 5.96 13.64
CA LEU A 252 8.76 6.00 14.53
C LEU A 252 9.73 7.15 14.14
N GLU A 253 9.91 7.39 12.85
CA GLU A 253 10.78 8.49 12.36
C GLU A 253 10.30 9.85 12.88
N TYR A 254 8.98 10.05 13.04
CA TYR A 254 8.42 11.28 13.61
C TYR A 254 8.83 11.55 15.06
N ILE A 255 9.30 10.52 15.78
CA ILE A 255 9.81 10.62 17.15
C ILE A 255 11.32 10.29 17.21
N GLY A 256 12.02 10.38 16.08
CA GLY A 256 13.47 10.15 16.01
C GLY A 256 13.89 8.68 16.15
N LYS A 257 12.97 7.73 16.02
CA LYS A 257 13.22 6.29 16.15
C LYS A 257 13.05 5.58 14.80
N ASN A 258 13.48 4.33 14.72
CA ASN A 258 13.32 3.47 13.55
C ASN A 258 13.03 2.03 13.99
N ILE A 259 12.51 1.21 13.07
CA ILE A 259 12.39 -0.22 13.29
C ILE A 259 13.79 -0.84 13.35
N ILE A 260 14.00 -1.69 14.35
CA ILE A 260 15.19 -2.51 14.48
C ILE A 260 14.96 -3.80 13.69
N LYS A 261 15.69 -3.96 12.59
CA LYS A 261 15.64 -5.19 11.79
C LYS A 261 16.56 -6.24 12.37
N ILE A 262 15.99 -7.37 12.74
CA ILE A 262 16.73 -8.51 13.26
C ILE A 262 17.23 -9.39 12.10
N ASP A 263 18.49 -9.81 12.19
CA ASP A 263 19.07 -10.81 11.31
C ASP A 263 18.54 -12.21 11.63
N THR A 264 17.70 -12.72 10.74
CA THR A 264 17.04 -14.01 10.89
C THR A 264 18.01 -15.19 10.88
N PHE A 265 19.17 -15.07 10.24
CA PHE A 265 20.18 -16.13 10.20
C PHE A 265 20.94 -16.26 11.52
N LYS A 266 21.15 -15.14 12.22
CA LYS A 266 21.80 -15.13 13.52
C LYS A 266 20.87 -15.62 14.62
N VAL A 267 19.63 -15.11 14.63
CA VAL A 267 18.67 -15.43 15.68
C VAL A 267 18.08 -16.84 15.51
N LYS A 268 17.98 -17.35 14.27
CA LYS A 268 17.45 -18.69 13.98
C LYS A 268 16.10 -18.96 14.66
N ALA A 269 15.26 -17.94 14.81
CA ALA A 269 14.00 -18.03 15.58
C ALA A 269 13.11 -19.20 15.10
N SER A 270 13.00 -19.43 13.79
CA SER A 270 12.23 -20.55 13.22
C SER A 270 12.72 -21.97 13.60
N GLN A 271 13.95 -22.07 14.11
CA GLN A 271 14.61 -23.30 14.56
C GLN A 271 14.59 -23.45 16.09
N LEU A 272 14.21 -22.41 16.85
CA LEU A 272 14.13 -22.48 18.29
C LEU A 272 12.89 -23.27 18.71
N ASN A 273 13.08 -24.30 19.54
CA ASN A 273 12.03 -24.99 20.23
C ASN A 273 11.74 -24.25 21.55
N HIS A 274 10.59 -23.58 21.64
CA HIS A 274 10.26 -22.76 22.81
C HIS A 274 10.00 -23.57 24.10
N SER A 275 9.79 -24.89 24.00
CA SER A 275 9.59 -25.75 25.18
C SER A 275 10.92 -26.23 25.77
N THR A 276 11.91 -26.52 24.92
CA THR A 276 13.22 -27.03 25.35
C THR A 276 14.32 -25.98 25.35
N ASN A 277 14.08 -24.80 24.74
CA ASN A 277 15.06 -23.76 24.45
C ASN A 277 16.25 -24.23 23.58
N GLU A 278 16.08 -25.32 22.85
CA GLU A 278 17.11 -25.86 21.95
C GLU A 278 16.86 -25.46 20.49
N TYR A 279 17.93 -25.41 19.70
CA TYR A 279 17.85 -25.13 18.27
C TYR A 279 17.85 -26.40 17.44
N GLU A 280 16.73 -26.68 16.79
CA GLU A 280 16.58 -27.80 15.87
C GLU A 280 16.64 -27.32 14.42
N LYS A 281 17.67 -27.76 13.69
CA LYS A 281 17.78 -27.46 12.26
C LYS A 281 16.67 -28.16 11.49
N LYS A 282 15.72 -27.38 10.97
CA LYS A 282 14.73 -27.87 10.01
C LYS A 282 15.38 -28.05 8.64
N SER A 283 15.16 -29.21 8.03
CA SER A 283 15.57 -29.46 6.64
C SER A 283 14.84 -28.48 5.71
N LEU A 284 15.61 -27.74 4.91
CA LEU A 284 15.05 -26.87 3.87
C LEU A 284 14.55 -27.78 2.74
N SER A 285 13.22 -27.92 2.63
CA SER A 285 12.54 -28.73 1.61
C SER A 285 12.18 -27.94 0.36
#